data_AF-A0A088SBL4-F1
#
_entry.id   AF-A0A088SBL4-F1
#
_cell.length_a   1.000
_cell.length_b   1.000
_cell.length_c   1.000
_cell.angle_alpha   90.00
_cell.angle_beta   90.00
_cell.angle_gamma   90.00
#
_symmetry.space_group_name_H-M   'P 1'
#
loop_
_entity.id
_entity.type
_entity.pdbx_description
1 polymer ?
#
loop_
_entity_poly.entity_id
_entity_poly.type
_entity_poly.pdbx_seq_one_letter_code
_entity_poly.pdbx_strand_id
1 'polypeptide(L)'
;MGFVVALLVLGAWCGSCSAQRQRACVEAGKSDVCICSSATDSSPETVDCSSKTLADVPTGIPASTERLDLKFNQLANIPSTAFQGLTKLTWLALEYNQLQTLSAGVFDDLTELGTLGLYNNAKVSPAACV
;
A
#
# COMPACT_ATOMS: atom_id res chain seq x y z
N MET A 1 22.37 -31.52 47.99
CA MET A 1 22.42 -31.66 46.52
C MET A 1 21.01 -32.00 46.05
N GLY A 2 20.35 -31.14 45.27
CA GLY A 2 19.04 -31.42 44.64
C GLY A 2 17.86 -30.54 45.13
N PHE A 3 17.75 -29.30 44.63
CA PHE A 3 16.68 -28.79 43.73
C PHE A 3 15.26 -28.74 44.36
N VAL A 4 14.92 -27.65 45.08
CA VAL A 4 14.36 -26.35 44.63
C VAL A 4 12.86 -26.41 44.27
N VAL A 5 12.05 -26.17 45.31
CA VAL A 5 10.87 -25.28 45.44
C VAL A 5 9.99 -25.01 44.20
N ALA A 6 8.71 -25.37 44.35
CA ALA A 6 7.60 -25.00 43.48
C ALA A 6 7.37 -23.47 43.45
N LEU A 7 7.28 -22.90 42.23
CA LEU A 7 6.76 -21.55 41.99
C LEU A 7 5.53 -21.65 41.08
N LEU A 8 4.41 -21.16 41.61
CA LEU A 8 3.15 -20.91 40.91
C LEU A 8 3.39 -19.85 39.82
N VAL A 9 3.37 -20.26 38.55
CA VAL A 9 3.25 -19.32 37.43
C VAL A 9 1.79 -19.31 36.99
N LEU A 10 1.03 -18.34 37.52
CA LEU A 10 -0.20 -17.86 36.88
C LEU A 10 0.23 -17.06 35.64
N GLY A 11 0.44 -17.76 34.53
CA GLY A 11 0.89 -17.18 33.26
C GLY A 11 0.12 -17.73 32.08
N ALA A 12 -0.92 -17.00 31.69
CA ALA A 12 -1.55 -16.93 30.38
C ALA A 12 -1.52 -18.21 29.51
N TRP A 13 -2.58 -19.01 29.59
CA TRP A 13 -3.02 -19.85 28.48
C TRP A 13 -4.17 -19.16 27.75
N CYS A 14 -3.85 -18.53 26.63
CA CYS A 14 -4.71 -18.50 25.45
C CYS A 14 -3.73 -18.35 24.27
N GLY A 15 -3.36 -19.43 23.58
CA GLY A 15 -4.28 -20.42 23.03
C GLY A 15 -4.94 -19.91 21.74
N SER A 16 -4.29 -19.01 21.00
CA SER A 16 -4.29 -18.91 19.54
C SER A 16 -3.41 -17.73 19.15
N CYS A 17 -2.15 -18.02 18.83
CA CYS A 17 -1.37 -17.15 17.97
C CYS A 17 -2.16 -17.07 16.66
N SER A 18 -2.93 -16.00 16.44
CA SER A 18 -3.50 -15.75 15.12
C SER A 18 -2.33 -15.38 14.22
N ALA A 19 -1.71 -16.43 13.71
CA ALA A 19 -1.03 -16.53 12.45
C ALA A 19 -0.74 -15.17 11.82
N GLN A 20 0.42 -14.62 12.17
CA GLN A 20 1.43 -14.20 11.21
C GLN A 20 1.05 -14.50 9.75
N ARG A 21 0.21 -13.64 9.17
CA ARG A 21 -0.09 -13.56 7.74
C ARG A 21 -0.06 -12.09 7.33
N GLN A 22 1.04 -11.41 7.66
CA GLN A 22 1.54 -10.31 6.84
C GLN A 22 2.68 -10.89 6.01
N ARG A 23 2.33 -11.63 4.96
CA ARG A 23 3.31 -12.25 4.04
C ARG A 23 3.38 -11.55 2.68
N ALA A 24 2.67 -10.44 2.48
CA ALA A 24 2.73 -9.68 1.22
C ALA A 24 3.45 -8.32 1.32
N CYS A 25 3.52 -7.67 2.50
CA CYS A 25 4.30 -6.42 2.67
C CYS A 25 5.83 -6.64 2.80
N VAL A 26 6.38 -7.83 2.58
CA VAL A 26 7.78 -8.13 2.95
C VAL A 26 8.79 -7.76 1.85
N GLU A 27 8.34 -7.52 0.61
CA GLU A 27 9.19 -7.00 -0.48
C GLU A 27 8.80 -5.59 -0.95
N ALA A 28 7.73 -5.01 -0.39
CA ALA A 28 7.51 -3.56 -0.39
C ALA A 28 8.54 -2.93 0.55
N GLY A 29 9.73 -2.64 0.03
CA GLY A 29 10.93 -2.17 0.73
C GLY A 29 10.70 -1.64 2.15
N LYS A 30 10.92 -2.51 3.14
CA LYS A 30 11.29 -2.22 4.54
C LYS A 30 11.13 -0.76 4.98
N SER A 31 9.90 -0.29 5.07
CA SER A 31 9.61 1.01 5.66
C SER A 31 8.19 0.97 6.22
N ASP A 32 8.03 1.36 7.47
CA ASP A 32 6.76 1.48 8.22
C ASP A 32 5.81 2.56 7.64
N VAL A 33 5.84 2.72 6.32
CA VAL A 33 5.18 3.76 5.55
C VAL A 33 3.77 3.34 5.22
N CYS A 34 3.55 2.12 4.71
CA CYS A 34 2.23 1.67 4.27
C CYS A 34 1.69 0.54 5.13
N ILE A 35 0.39 0.58 5.40
CA ILE A 35 -0.38 -0.48 6.02
C ILE A 35 -0.93 -1.34 4.90
N CYS A 36 -0.44 -2.57 4.75
CA CYS A 36 -1.10 -3.54 3.87
C CYS A 36 -1.92 -4.55 4.68
N SER A 37 -3.19 -4.66 4.30
CA SER A 37 -4.09 -5.70 4.74
C SER A 37 -3.93 -6.86 3.79
N SER A 38 -3.29 -7.94 4.25
CA SER A 38 -3.12 -9.14 3.43
C SER A 38 -4.49 -9.64 2.98
N ALA A 39 -4.61 -10.00 1.71
CA ALA A 39 -5.75 -10.78 1.26
C ALA A 39 -5.80 -12.08 2.06
N THR A 40 -6.86 -12.26 2.85
CA THR A 40 -7.29 -13.60 3.28
C THR A 40 -8.22 -14.15 2.19
N ASP A 41 -8.60 -15.43 2.26
CA ASP A 41 -9.59 -16.05 1.34
C ASP A 41 -10.96 -15.35 1.34
N SER A 42 -11.12 -14.23 2.06
CA SER A 42 -12.37 -13.48 2.24
C SER A 42 -12.18 -11.95 2.19
N SER A 43 -11.01 -11.42 1.83
CA SER A 43 -10.82 -9.97 1.75
C SER A 43 -9.81 -9.57 0.66
N PRO A 44 -10.08 -8.49 -0.07
CA PRO A 44 -9.19 -7.99 -1.11
C PRO A 44 -7.89 -7.44 -0.49
N GLU A 45 -6.79 -7.51 -1.23
CA GLU A 45 -5.53 -6.93 -0.77
C GLU A 45 -5.59 -5.41 -0.87
N THR A 46 -5.50 -4.73 0.28
CA THR A 46 -5.58 -3.26 0.36
C THR A 46 -4.28 -2.71 0.89
N VAL A 47 -3.70 -1.74 0.18
CA VAL A 47 -2.48 -1.04 0.57
C VAL A 47 -2.85 0.41 0.87
N ASP A 48 -2.69 0.80 2.13
CA ASP A 48 -2.95 2.16 2.62
C ASP A 48 -1.65 2.85 3.01
N CYS A 49 -1.27 3.85 2.23
CA CYS A 49 -0.10 4.69 2.41
C CYS A 49 -0.50 6.15 2.70
N SER A 50 -1.73 6.39 3.17
CA SER A 50 -2.29 7.73 3.32
C SER A 50 -1.69 8.51 4.50
N SER A 51 -1.58 9.84 4.34
CA SER A 51 -1.08 10.77 5.38
C SER A 51 0.35 10.47 5.86
N LYS A 52 1.24 10.04 4.97
CA LYS A 52 2.62 9.65 5.27
C LYS A 52 3.66 10.64 4.76
N THR A 53 3.22 11.79 4.24
CA THR A 53 4.09 12.84 3.68
C THR A 53 5.04 12.31 2.60
N LEU A 54 4.59 11.33 1.81
CA LEU A 54 5.42 10.69 0.79
C LEU A 54 5.70 11.65 -0.35
N ALA A 55 6.99 11.80 -0.69
CA ALA A 55 7.42 12.57 -1.85
C ALA A 55 7.35 11.75 -3.15
N ASP A 56 7.50 10.42 -3.04
CA ASP A 56 7.49 9.48 -4.16
C ASP A 56 6.59 8.26 -3.86
N VAL A 57 6.11 7.62 -4.93
CA VAL A 57 5.31 6.39 -4.81
C VAL A 57 6.21 5.27 -4.27
N PRO A 58 5.80 4.57 -3.20
CA PRO A 58 6.62 3.50 -2.62
C PRO A 58 6.81 2.36 -3.62
N THR A 59 8.04 1.87 -3.72
CA THR A 59 8.38 0.71 -4.57
C THR A 59 8.03 -0.59 -3.88
N GLY A 60 7.53 -1.56 -4.64
CA GLY A 60 7.23 -2.92 -4.16
C GLY A 60 5.80 -3.12 -3.67
N ILE A 61 4.86 -2.29 -4.14
CA ILE A 61 3.43 -2.55 -3.99
C ILE A 61 3.13 -3.93 -4.62
N PRO A 62 2.47 -4.86 -3.90
CA PRO A 62 2.21 -6.18 -4.43
C PRO A 62 1.27 -6.12 -5.63
N ALA A 63 1.58 -6.91 -6.68
CA ALA A 63 0.78 -6.99 -7.92
C ALA A 63 -0.67 -7.46 -7.70
N SER A 64 -0.93 -8.13 -6.58
CA SER A 64 -2.26 -8.57 -6.16
C SER A 64 -3.09 -7.49 -5.45
N THR A 65 -2.55 -6.28 -5.27
CA THR A 65 -3.26 -5.15 -4.66
C THR A 65 -4.49 -4.77 -5.49
N GLU A 66 -5.65 -4.80 -4.86
CA GLU A 66 -6.91 -4.36 -5.48
C GLU A 66 -7.23 -2.90 -5.17
N ARG A 67 -6.83 -2.42 -3.99
CA ARG A 67 -7.07 -1.05 -3.54
C ARG A 67 -5.80 -0.42 -3.03
N LEU A 68 -5.43 0.72 -3.62
CA LEU A 68 -4.25 1.49 -3.23
C LEU A 68 -4.65 2.91 -2.84
N ASP A 69 -4.43 3.25 -1.57
CA ASP A 69 -4.64 4.59 -1.02
C ASP A 69 -3.30 5.32 -0.85
N LEU A 70 -3.11 6.41 -1.58
CA LEU A 70 -1.96 7.31 -1.50
C LEU A 70 -2.39 8.74 -1.16
N LYS A 71 -3.57 8.94 -0.54
CA LYS A 71 -4.09 10.27 -0.23
C LYS A 71 -3.25 11.03 0.78
N PHE A 72 -3.36 12.36 0.76
CA PHE A 72 -2.73 13.25 1.75
C PHE A 72 -1.22 13.05 1.83
N ASN A 73 -0.59 12.89 0.68
CA ASN A 73 0.86 12.81 0.56
C ASN A 73 1.39 14.06 -0.18
N GLN A 74 2.68 14.07 -0.48
CA GLN A 74 3.35 15.16 -1.17
C GLN A 74 3.89 14.68 -2.52
N LEU A 75 3.19 13.74 -3.16
CA LEU A 75 3.60 13.16 -4.44
C LEU A 75 3.58 14.27 -5.49
N ALA A 76 4.76 14.62 -6.00
CA ALA A 76 4.93 15.65 -7.03
C ALA A 76 4.94 15.04 -8.44
N ASN A 77 5.56 13.88 -8.58
CA ASN A 77 5.69 13.14 -9.83
C ASN A 77 5.38 11.66 -9.58
N ILE A 78 4.81 11.00 -10.59
CA ILE A 78 4.61 9.55 -10.60
C ILE A 78 5.38 8.98 -11.79
N PRO A 79 6.39 8.14 -11.57
CA PRO A 79 7.06 7.47 -12.67
C PRO A 79 6.10 6.52 -13.38
N SER A 80 6.25 6.34 -14.70
CA SER A 80 5.41 5.42 -15.48
C SER A 80 5.49 3.98 -14.97
N THR A 81 6.58 3.63 -14.30
CA THR A 81 6.81 2.31 -13.71
C THR A 81 6.22 2.16 -12.30
N ALA A 82 5.62 3.19 -11.71
CA ALA A 82 5.12 3.16 -10.33
C ALA A 82 3.99 2.14 -10.12
N PHE A 83 3.13 2.01 -11.12
CA PHE A 83 1.96 1.12 -11.10
C PHE A 83 2.12 -0.08 -12.03
N GLN A 84 3.34 -0.31 -12.51
CA GLN A 84 3.63 -1.39 -13.45
C GLN A 84 3.33 -2.75 -12.81
N GLY A 85 2.56 -3.58 -13.51
CA GLY A 85 2.17 -4.91 -13.03
C GLY A 85 1.05 -4.93 -11.98
N LEU A 86 0.44 -3.78 -11.61
CA LEU A 86 -0.73 -3.72 -10.73
C LEU A 86 -2.03 -4.00 -11.51
N THR A 87 -2.10 -5.12 -12.22
CA THR A 87 -3.20 -5.41 -13.17
C THR A 87 -4.55 -5.64 -12.50
N LYS A 88 -4.55 -6.00 -11.22
CA LYS A 88 -5.75 -6.27 -10.39
C LYS A 88 -6.29 -5.04 -9.66
N LEU A 89 -5.66 -3.89 -9.86
CA LEU A 89 -5.97 -2.70 -9.08
C LEU A 89 -7.28 -2.10 -9.60
N THR A 90 -8.30 -2.12 -8.75
CA THR A 90 -9.65 -1.63 -9.07
C THR A 90 -9.88 -0.20 -8.58
N TRP A 91 -9.14 0.21 -7.54
CA TRP A 91 -9.30 1.50 -6.90
C TRP A 91 -7.94 2.14 -6.60
N LEU A 92 -7.69 3.30 -7.21
CA LEU A 92 -6.49 4.11 -7.02
C LEU A 92 -6.86 5.49 -6.51
N ALA A 93 -6.26 5.86 -5.40
CA ALA A 93 -6.49 7.14 -4.73
C ALA A 93 -5.21 7.95 -4.63
N LEU A 94 -5.18 9.08 -5.33
CA LEU A 94 -4.04 10.01 -5.37
C LEU A 94 -4.46 11.41 -4.94
N GLU A 95 -5.54 11.53 -4.18
CA GLU A 95 -6.13 12.83 -3.86
C GLU A 95 -5.33 13.56 -2.79
N TYR A 96 -5.40 14.90 -2.79
CA TYR A 96 -4.59 15.72 -1.87
C TYR A 96 -3.08 15.45 -1.99
N ASN A 97 -2.58 15.36 -3.22
CA ASN A 97 -1.15 15.31 -3.53
C ASN A 97 -0.71 16.58 -4.28
N GLN A 98 0.54 16.63 -4.71
CA GLN A 98 1.14 17.77 -5.42
C GLN A 98 1.40 17.45 -6.90
N LEU A 99 0.63 16.53 -7.48
CA LEU A 99 0.83 16.06 -8.84
C LEU A 99 0.56 17.16 -9.85
N GLN A 100 1.58 17.54 -10.62
CA GLN A 100 1.48 18.58 -11.67
C GLN A 100 1.29 17.99 -13.06
N THR A 101 1.93 16.85 -13.32
CA THR A 101 1.86 16.15 -14.61
C THR A 101 1.82 14.65 -14.39
N LEU A 102 1.05 13.97 -15.22
CA LEU A 102 1.06 12.52 -15.31
C LEU A 102 1.62 12.13 -16.67
N SER A 103 2.64 11.28 -16.67
CA SER A 103 3.19 10.74 -17.91
C SER A 103 2.13 9.92 -18.64
N ALA A 104 2.07 10.07 -19.96
CA ALA A 104 1.27 9.18 -20.79
C ALA A 104 1.71 7.73 -20.54
N GLY A 105 0.75 6.86 -20.27
CA GLY A 105 0.98 5.45 -20.01
C GLY A 105 1.25 5.05 -18.56
N VAL A 106 1.18 5.98 -17.59
CA VAL A 106 1.30 5.63 -16.15
C VAL A 106 0.19 4.70 -15.65
N PHE A 107 -0.94 4.63 -16.37
CA PHE A 107 -2.08 3.79 -16.04
C PHE A 107 -2.34 2.66 -17.06
N ASP A 108 -1.45 2.46 -18.05
CA ASP A 108 -1.69 1.50 -19.13
C ASP A 108 -1.82 0.05 -18.63
N ASP A 109 -1.06 -0.30 -17.58
CA ASP A 109 -1.09 -1.62 -16.96
C ASP A 109 -2.29 -1.82 -16.02
N LEU A 110 -3.00 -0.75 -15.66
CA LEU A 110 -4.13 -0.79 -14.72
C LEU A 110 -5.42 -1.22 -15.41
N THR A 111 -5.43 -2.42 -15.98
CA THR A 111 -6.52 -2.94 -16.83
C THR A 111 -7.85 -3.10 -16.12
N GLU A 112 -7.85 -3.31 -14.80
CA GLU A 112 -9.04 -3.51 -13.98
C GLU A 112 -9.47 -2.25 -13.21
N LEU A 113 -8.83 -1.10 -13.47
CA LEU A 113 -9.09 0.13 -12.74
C LEU A 113 -10.50 0.66 -13.00
N GLY A 114 -11.35 0.59 -11.98
CA GLY A 114 -12.70 1.13 -12.02
C GLY A 114 -12.80 2.54 -11.44
N THR A 115 -11.94 2.90 -10.49
CA THR A 115 -11.99 4.19 -9.81
C THR A 115 -10.61 4.81 -9.68
N LEU A 116 -10.47 6.03 -10.19
CA LEU A 116 -9.26 6.85 -10.09
C LEU A 116 -9.59 8.19 -9.43
N GLY A 117 -9.03 8.43 -8.25
CA GLY A 117 -9.13 9.69 -7.54
C GLY A 117 -7.91 10.57 -7.81
N LEU A 118 -8.11 11.72 -8.47
CA LEU A 118 -7.05 12.72 -8.72
C LEU A 118 -7.43 14.13 -8.22
N TYR A 119 -8.54 14.28 -7.50
CA TYR A 119 -9.01 15.59 -7.08
C TYR A 119 -8.08 16.23 -6.03
N ASN A 120 -8.07 17.55 -6.00
CA ASN A 120 -7.22 18.35 -5.11
C ASN A 120 -5.71 18.05 -5.25
N ASN A 121 -5.27 17.73 -6.46
CA ASN A 121 -3.87 17.82 -6.86
C ASN A 121 -3.57 19.23 -7.37
N ALA A 122 -2.34 19.69 -7.16
CA ALA A 122 -1.87 20.99 -7.64
C ALA A 122 -1.76 21.01 -9.18
N LYS A 123 -2.91 21.24 -9.84
CA LYS A 123 -3.06 21.35 -11.31
C LYS A 123 -2.32 20.23 -12.06
N VAL A 124 -2.89 19.01 -12.06
CA VAL A 124 -2.60 18.04 -13.13
C VAL A 124 -2.97 18.70 -14.45
N SER A 125 -1.96 19.24 -15.11
CA SER A 125 -2.07 19.76 -16.46
C SER A 125 -1.90 18.52 -17.35
N PRO A 126 -2.85 18.21 -18.27
CA PRO A 126 -2.61 17.15 -19.22
C PRO A 126 -1.30 17.47 -19.93
N ALA A 127 -0.35 16.54 -19.91
CA ALA A 127 0.90 16.69 -20.65
C ALA A 127 0.52 17.09 -22.08
N ALA A 128 0.84 18.34 -22.44
CA ALA A 128 0.55 18.82 -23.78
C ALA A 128 1.29 17.90 -24.74
N CYS A 129 0.55 17.19 -25.59
CA CYS A 129 1.13 16.59 -26.78
C CYS A 129 1.68 17.74 -27.62
N VAL A 130 3.01 17.82 -27.75
CA VAL A 130 3.73 18.69 -28.70
C VAL A 130 4.26 17.82 -29.82
#